data_AF-A0A933GLD2-F1
#
_entry.id   AF-A0A933GLD2-F1
#
_cell.length_a   1.000
_cell.length_b   1.000
_cell.length_c   1.000
_cell.angle_alpha   90.00
_cell.angle_beta   90.00
_cell.angle_gamma   90.00
#
_symmetry.space_group_name_H-M   'P 1'
#
loop_
_entity.id
_entity.type
_entity.pdbx_description
1 polymer ?
#
loop_
_entity_poly.entity_id
_entity_poly.type
_entity_poly.pdbx_seq_one_letter_code
_entity_poly.pdbx_strand_id
1 'polypeptide(L)'
;MEKGINSGLKSLIVLLGVFIILTLSVPVTAADVVASQSILFNNGTDPNIPQYRLTVAKTGTGNGTVTNWPAGIDCGPDCSDWYDYGTEVTLTAISDEGSYFEGWSGGDCQDTVGCTLVISGHTNLTANFQSKNFFDRWDWHWRNPLPQGNSLFGITYGDGAFVAVGDRGAIITSSDGITWTAGSSGTSNGLRGITYGKGTFVAVGDRGATLTSADGITWTARASGTLNWLYGITYGNGTFVAVGEGGAILTSVDSMTWSVRSSGTSTWLTGITYGNGTFVAVGDEGAIV
;
A
#
# COMPACT_ATOMS: atom_id res chain seq x y z
N MET A 1 56.59 36.38 13.50
CA MET A 1 55.66 37.28 12.78
C MET A 1 54.79 36.34 11.95
N GLU A 2 53.49 36.19 12.15
CA GLU A 2 52.47 37.11 12.63
C GLU A 2 51.28 36.34 13.28
N LYS A 3 50.40 37.09 13.91
CA LYS A 3 49.35 36.75 14.89
C LYS A 3 48.17 35.92 14.33
N GLY A 4 47.36 35.37 15.25
CA GLY A 4 45.89 35.41 15.05
C GLY A 4 45.08 34.30 15.72
N ILE A 5 44.38 34.66 16.78
CA ILE A 5 43.32 33.89 17.47
C ILE A 5 42.00 34.07 16.68
N ASN A 6 41.15 33.03 16.50
CA ASN A 6 39.79 32.89 17.10
C ASN A 6 38.81 31.94 16.34
N SER A 7 37.78 31.51 17.08
CA SER A 7 36.56 30.72 16.74
C SER A 7 36.73 29.20 16.74
N GLY A 8 35.90 28.36 17.37
CA GLY A 8 34.66 28.50 18.13
C GLY A 8 34.02 27.09 18.22
N LEU A 9 33.59 26.69 19.42
CA LEU A 9 32.69 25.58 19.86
C LEU A 9 32.05 24.68 18.77
N LYS A 10 31.78 23.36 18.94
CA LYS A 10 31.54 22.48 20.10
C LYS A 10 31.52 21.04 19.54
N SER A 11 32.13 20.06 20.19
CA SER A 11 31.74 18.65 19.98
C SER A 11 31.95 17.78 21.21
N LEU A 12 30.98 16.90 21.37
CA LEU A 12 30.60 15.94 22.41
C LEU A 12 31.59 14.76 22.52
N ILE A 13 32.09 14.42 23.72
CA ILE A 13 32.64 13.07 24.01
C ILE A 13 32.29 12.64 25.45
N VAL A 14 31.74 11.43 25.52
CA VAL A 14 31.26 10.65 26.67
C VAL A 14 32.46 10.17 27.53
N LEU A 15 32.37 10.31 28.87
CA LEU A 15 33.33 9.74 29.82
C LEU A 15 32.93 8.32 30.26
N LEU A 16 33.86 7.37 30.13
CA LEU A 16 33.92 6.11 30.88
C LEU A 16 34.92 6.31 32.04
N GLY A 17 34.46 6.17 33.29
CA GLY A 17 35.29 6.33 34.49
C GLY A 17 35.50 5.00 35.24
N VAL A 18 36.77 4.64 35.43
CA VAL A 18 37.26 3.48 36.18
C VAL A 18 37.28 3.77 37.68
N PHE A 19 36.86 2.80 38.51
CA PHE A 19 36.90 2.86 39.98
C PHE A 19 38.27 2.45 40.55
N ILE A 20 38.83 3.25 41.46
CA ILE A 20 39.95 2.90 42.34
C ILE A 20 39.41 2.88 43.78
N ILE A 21 39.55 1.75 44.49
CA ILE A 21 39.17 1.60 45.89
C ILE A 21 40.41 1.79 46.76
N LEU A 22 40.42 2.83 47.59
CA LEU A 22 41.35 3.02 48.70
C LEU A 22 40.66 2.58 49.99
N THR A 23 41.19 1.55 50.65
CA THR A 23 40.73 1.12 51.98
C THR A 23 41.57 1.80 53.07
N LEU A 24 40.92 2.55 53.95
CA LEU A 24 41.49 3.02 55.22
C LEU A 24 40.74 2.32 56.35
N SER A 25 41.46 1.53 57.15
CA SER A 25 40.94 0.85 58.33
C SER A 25 41.10 1.72 59.57
N VAL A 26 40.00 2.01 60.26
CA VAL A 26 39.99 2.60 61.61
C VAL A 26 39.26 1.63 62.53
N PRO A 27 39.81 1.23 63.69
CA PRO A 27 39.12 0.32 64.60
C PRO A 27 38.15 1.12 65.48
N VAL A 28 36.85 0.78 65.44
CA VAL A 28 35.83 1.31 66.37
C VAL A 28 35.59 0.28 67.47
N THR A 29 35.75 0.68 68.73
CA THR A 29 35.46 -0.15 69.91
C THR A 29 33.97 -0.12 70.27
N ALA A 30 33.51 -1.20 70.89
CA ALA A 30 32.10 -1.50 71.16
C ALA A 30 31.45 -0.54 72.17
N ALA A 31 30.72 0.46 71.68
CA ALA A 31 29.62 1.12 72.38
C ALA A 31 28.87 2.03 71.39
N ASP A 32 28.15 1.43 70.42
CA ASP A 32 27.04 2.07 69.70
C ASP A 32 26.38 1.03 68.78
N VAL A 33 25.43 0.27 69.34
CA VAL A 33 24.52 -0.58 68.56
C VAL A 33 23.13 0.02 68.68
N VAL A 34 22.72 0.81 67.70
CA VAL A 34 21.30 0.95 67.32
C VAL A 34 21.19 1.05 65.79
N ALA A 35 20.81 -0.08 65.19
CA ALA A 35 20.17 -0.26 63.89
C ALA A 35 20.64 0.60 62.69
N SER A 36 21.65 0.12 61.96
CA SER A 36 21.73 0.40 60.53
C SER A 36 20.64 -0.43 59.81
N GLN A 37 19.45 0.14 59.63
CA GLN A 37 18.60 -0.36 58.56
C GLN A 37 19.25 0.06 57.24
N SER A 38 19.79 -0.94 56.56
CA SER A 38 20.05 -0.94 55.13
C SER A 38 18.90 -0.26 54.38
N ILE A 39 19.14 0.92 53.82
CA ILE A 39 18.26 1.49 52.79
C ILE A 39 18.49 0.64 51.54
N LEU A 40 17.73 -0.44 51.43
CA LEU A 40 17.55 -1.15 50.18
C LEU A 40 16.67 -0.23 49.32
N PHE A 41 17.21 0.32 48.24
CA PHE A 41 16.38 0.77 47.12
C PHE A 41 15.79 -0.50 46.48
N ASN A 42 14.75 -1.04 47.11
CA ASN A 42 13.93 -2.04 46.48
C ASN A 42 13.06 -1.28 45.48
N ASN A 43 13.25 -1.52 44.18
CA ASN A 43 12.23 -1.25 43.15
C ASN A 43 11.07 -2.24 43.37
N GLY A 44 10.43 -2.16 44.53
CA GLY A 44 9.33 -3.01 44.96
C GLY A 44 8.20 -2.11 45.44
N THR A 45 7.01 -2.38 44.93
CA THR A 45 5.74 -1.70 45.19
C THR A 45 5.55 -1.39 46.69
N ASP A 46 5.12 -0.16 47.02
CA ASP A 46 4.68 0.16 48.38
C ASP A 46 3.39 -0.64 48.65
N PRO A 47 3.37 -1.54 49.65
CA PRO A 47 2.21 -2.41 49.92
C PRO A 47 0.93 -1.64 50.32
N ASN A 48 1.00 -0.32 50.50
CA ASN A 48 -0.14 0.53 50.84
C ASN A 48 -0.76 1.28 49.66
N ILE A 49 -0.22 1.16 48.44
CA ILE A 49 -0.80 1.80 47.25
C ILE A 49 -1.81 0.85 46.61
N PRO A 50 -3.09 1.25 46.45
CA PRO A 50 -4.08 0.43 45.76
C PRO A 50 -3.63 0.12 44.32
N GLN A 51 -3.80 -1.12 43.89
CA GLN A 51 -3.54 -1.53 42.51
C GLN A 51 -4.83 -1.64 41.71
N TYR A 52 -4.75 -1.26 40.44
CA TYR A 52 -5.85 -1.37 39.49
C TYR A 52 -5.40 -2.05 38.21
N ARG A 53 -6.29 -2.84 37.63
CA ARG A 53 -6.03 -3.56 36.38
C ARG A 53 -6.34 -2.69 35.17
N LEU A 54 -5.38 -2.59 34.27
CA LEU A 54 -5.55 -2.06 32.93
C LEU A 54 -5.72 -3.24 31.97
N THR A 55 -6.81 -3.27 31.20
CA THR A 55 -7.07 -4.29 30.19
C THR A 55 -7.25 -3.62 28.83
N VAL A 56 -6.58 -4.15 27.81
CA VAL A 56 -6.69 -3.69 26.44
C VAL A 56 -7.22 -4.83 25.56
N ALA A 57 -8.27 -4.57 24.80
CA ALA A 57 -8.75 -5.47 23.75
C ALA A 57 -8.29 -4.96 22.37
N LYS A 58 -8.06 -5.87 21.42
CA LYS A 58 -7.86 -5.53 20.00
C LYS A 58 -9.11 -5.91 19.23
N THR A 59 -9.66 -4.99 18.42
CA THR A 59 -10.85 -5.25 17.58
C THR A 59 -10.71 -4.62 16.20
N GLY A 60 -11.67 -4.93 15.31
CA GLY A 60 -11.70 -4.47 13.92
C GLY A 60 -11.29 -5.57 12.92
N THR A 61 -11.20 -5.22 11.64
CA THR A 61 -10.86 -6.16 10.55
C THR A 61 -9.36 -6.24 10.25
N GLY A 62 -8.58 -5.31 10.80
CA GLY A 62 -7.12 -5.26 10.65
C GLY A 62 -6.40 -5.89 11.84
N ASN A 63 -5.07 -5.94 11.75
CA ASN A 63 -4.19 -6.45 12.80
C ASN A 63 -3.17 -5.40 13.24
N GLY A 64 -2.61 -5.62 14.43
CA GLY A 64 -1.56 -4.79 14.99
C GLY A 64 -1.13 -5.22 16.39
N THR A 65 -0.14 -4.50 16.89
CA THR A 65 0.44 -4.69 18.22
C THR A 65 0.17 -3.47 19.08
N VAL A 66 0.01 -3.71 20.38
CA VAL A 66 -0.12 -2.67 21.39
C VAL A 66 0.99 -2.88 22.41
N THR A 67 1.71 -1.80 22.71
CA THR A 67 2.75 -1.76 23.74
C THR A 67 2.46 -0.63 24.72
N ASN A 68 3.09 -0.67 25.90
CA ASN A 68 2.91 0.37 26.91
C ASN A 68 4.23 0.81 27.57
N TRP A 69 4.23 2.00 28.15
CA TRP A 69 5.30 2.53 29.00
C TRP A 69 4.72 3.13 30.30
N PRO A 70 5.26 2.82 31.50
CA PRO A 70 6.32 1.84 31.79
C PRO A 70 5.91 0.40 31.43
N ALA A 71 6.85 -0.40 30.92
CA ALA A 71 6.56 -1.70 30.31
C ALA A 71 5.86 -2.67 31.28
N GLY A 72 4.79 -3.31 30.81
CA GLY A 72 4.04 -4.34 31.55
C GLY A 72 2.99 -5.08 30.70
N ILE A 73 2.38 -4.41 29.72
CA ILE A 73 1.49 -4.99 28.73
C ILE A 73 2.28 -5.37 27.48
N ASP A 74 2.38 -6.67 27.20
CA ASP A 74 2.84 -7.23 25.92
C ASP A 74 1.70 -8.02 25.27
N CYS A 75 1.03 -7.43 24.29
CA CYS A 75 -0.20 -7.98 23.71
C CYS A 75 0.07 -9.13 22.74
N GLY A 76 0.41 -10.29 23.31
CA GLY A 76 0.25 -11.64 22.79
C GLY A 76 -1.13 -12.24 23.16
N PRO A 77 -1.23 -13.38 23.88
CA PRO A 77 -2.51 -13.98 24.27
C PRO A 77 -3.24 -13.23 25.41
N ASP A 78 -2.52 -12.50 26.26
CA ASP A 78 -3.06 -11.72 27.38
C ASP A 78 -2.64 -10.26 27.25
N CYS A 79 -3.58 -9.33 27.33
CA CYS A 79 -3.36 -7.89 27.09
C CYS A 79 -3.87 -7.10 28.31
N SER A 80 -3.37 -7.45 29.50
CA SER A 80 -3.73 -6.80 30.76
C SER A 80 -2.61 -6.85 31.78
N ASP A 81 -2.47 -5.81 32.60
CA ASP A 81 -1.50 -5.77 33.71
C ASP A 81 -2.02 -4.93 34.88
N TRP A 82 -1.36 -5.03 36.04
CA TRP A 82 -1.66 -4.31 37.26
C TRP A 82 -0.72 -3.12 37.46
N TYR A 83 -1.29 -1.98 37.83
CA TYR A 83 -0.55 -0.75 38.09
C TYR A 83 -0.97 -0.14 39.42
N ASP A 84 -0.02 0.49 40.09
CA ASP A 84 -0.26 1.25 41.31
C ASP A 84 -1.12 2.50 40.99
N TYR A 85 -2.00 2.89 41.91
CA TYR A 85 -2.81 4.11 41.80
C TYR A 85 -1.93 5.34 41.54
N GLY A 86 -2.34 6.16 40.57
CA GLY A 86 -1.62 7.36 40.15
C GLY A 86 -0.52 7.11 39.13
N THR A 87 -0.25 5.85 38.73
CA THR A 87 0.71 5.54 37.67
C THR A 87 0.23 6.13 36.34
N GLU A 88 1.12 6.84 35.66
CA GLU A 88 0.90 7.32 34.30
C GLU A 88 1.37 6.25 33.31
N VAL A 89 0.45 5.75 32.48
CA VAL A 89 0.70 4.73 31.45
C VAL A 89 0.47 5.33 30.08
N THR A 90 1.45 5.17 29.19
CA THR A 90 1.33 5.53 27.77
C THR A 90 1.24 4.28 26.92
N LEU A 91 0.14 4.10 26.19
CA LEU A 91 -0.10 3.03 25.24
C LEU A 91 0.21 3.48 23.82
N THR A 92 0.89 2.65 23.06
CA THR A 92 1.19 2.88 21.63
C THR A 92 0.65 1.73 20.80
N ALA A 93 -0.07 2.06 19.72
CA ALA A 93 -0.55 1.08 18.76
C ALA A 93 0.29 1.11 17.48
N ILE A 94 0.74 -0.05 17.01
CA ILE A 94 1.49 -0.21 15.77
C ILE A 94 0.70 -1.14 14.86
N SER A 95 0.31 -0.67 13.68
CA SER A 95 -0.45 -1.47 12.71
C SER A 95 0.46 -2.43 11.94
N ASP A 96 -0.01 -3.65 11.70
CA ASP A 96 0.66 -4.60 10.82
C ASP A 96 0.50 -4.18 9.34
N GLU A 97 1.28 -4.79 8.44
CA GLU A 97 1.14 -4.56 7.00
C GLU A 97 -0.30 -4.85 6.53
N GLY A 98 -0.85 -3.99 5.66
CA GLY A 98 -2.24 -4.10 5.20
C GLY A 98 -3.30 -3.62 6.19
N SER A 99 -2.91 -3.03 7.33
CA SER A 99 -3.85 -2.47 8.33
C SER A 99 -3.54 -0.99 8.64
N TYR A 100 -4.50 -0.30 9.25
CA TYR A 100 -4.31 1.01 9.87
C TYR A 100 -4.99 1.06 11.25
N PHE A 101 -4.43 1.85 12.15
CA PHE A 101 -4.99 2.10 13.46
C PHE A 101 -6.04 3.21 13.34
N GLU A 102 -7.29 2.87 13.63
CA GLU A 102 -8.42 3.81 13.55
C GLU A 102 -8.51 4.68 14.82
N GLY A 103 -8.14 4.11 15.97
CA GLY A 103 -8.09 4.82 17.23
C GLY A 103 -8.40 3.94 18.44
N TRP A 104 -8.31 4.56 19.61
CA TRP A 104 -8.70 3.97 20.88
C TRP A 104 -10.20 4.17 21.14
N SER A 105 -10.82 3.24 21.86
CA SER A 105 -12.17 3.41 22.40
C SER A 105 -12.27 2.86 23.83
N GLY A 106 -13.13 3.47 24.65
CA GLY A 106 -13.15 3.25 26.10
C GLY A 106 -12.12 4.10 26.84
N GLY A 107 -12.34 4.30 28.15
CA GLY A 107 -11.51 5.16 29.01
C GLY A 107 -11.44 6.62 28.55
N ASP A 108 -10.44 7.35 29.07
CA ASP A 108 -10.20 8.78 28.78
C ASP A 108 -9.25 8.98 27.58
N CYS A 109 -9.05 7.96 26.75
CA CYS A 109 -8.17 8.04 25.58
C CYS A 109 -8.83 8.83 24.45
N GLN A 110 -8.34 10.04 24.19
CA GLN A 110 -8.60 10.81 22.99
C GLN A 110 -7.23 11.18 22.43
N ASP A 111 -6.74 10.45 21.42
CA ASP A 111 -5.79 10.89 20.37
C ASP A 111 -5.11 9.69 19.66
N THR A 112 -4.77 9.87 18.38
CA THR A 112 -4.79 8.82 17.35
C THR A 112 -3.49 8.03 17.10
N VAL A 113 -2.49 8.05 18.00
CA VAL A 113 -1.35 7.11 17.92
C VAL A 113 -0.86 6.67 19.30
N GLY A 114 -0.92 7.56 20.29
CA GLY A 114 -0.58 7.28 21.67
C GLY A 114 -1.72 7.67 22.62
N CYS A 115 -2.06 6.79 23.57
CA CYS A 115 -2.96 7.13 24.67
C CYS A 115 -2.17 7.19 25.98
N THR A 116 -2.09 8.36 26.59
CA THR A 116 -1.55 8.53 27.95
C THR A 116 -2.69 8.69 28.95
N LEU A 117 -2.69 7.86 30.00
CA LEU A 117 -3.71 7.91 31.05
C LEU A 117 -3.11 7.70 32.44
N VAL A 118 -3.77 8.26 33.46
CA VAL A 118 -3.42 8.07 34.87
C VAL A 118 -4.35 7.02 35.48
N ILE A 119 -3.77 5.99 36.09
CA ILE A 119 -4.53 4.89 36.69
C ILE A 119 -5.21 5.35 37.98
N SER A 120 -6.52 5.57 37.91
CA SER A 120 -7.37 5.95 39.05
C SER A 120 -8.39 4.88 39.44
N GLY A 121 -8.51 3.82 38.63
CA GLY A 121 -9.48 2.74 38.78
C GLY A 121 -9.22 1.62 37.77
N HIS A 122 -10.07 0.58 37.78
CA HIS A 122 -10.02 -0.46 36.74
C HIS A 122 -10.40 0.13 35.39
N THR A 123 -9.54 -0.04 34.39
CA THR A 123 -9.70 0.59 33.08
C THR A 123 -9.70 -0.46 31.98
N ASN A 124 -10.70 -0.39 31.11
CA ASN A 124 -10.81 -1.21 29.91
C ASN A 124 -10.72 -0.31 28.67
N LEU A 125 -9.80 -0.62 27.78
CA LEU A 125 -9.59 0.08 26.52
C LEU A 125 -9.67 -0.90 25.36
N THR A 126 -9.99 -0.37 24.18
CA THR A 126 -9.99 -1.13 22.93
C THR A 126 -9.16 -0.40 21.89
N ALA A 127 -8.18 -1.08 21.32
CA ALA A 127 -7.44 -0.66 20.13
C ALA A 127 -8.19 -1.13 18.88
N ASN A 128 -8.62 -0.19 18.04
CA ASN A 128 -9.33 -0.50 16.79
C ASN A 128 -8.37 -0.49 15.61
N PHE A 129 -8.19 -1.65 14.98
CA PHE A 129 -7.40 -1.81 13.75
C PHE A 129 -8.33 -2.15 12.60
N GLN A 130 -8.27 -1.38 11.51
CA GLN A 130 -9.03 -1.66 10.30
C GLN A 130 -8.09 -2.18 9.23
N SER A 131 -8.58 -3.12 8.42
CA SER A 131 -7.88 -3.48 7.19
C SER A 131 -7.81 -2.25 6.30
N LYS A 132 -6.64 -2.00 5.71
CA LYS A 132 -6.57 -1.12 4.53
C LYS A 132 -7.36 -1.84 3.45
N ASN A 133 -8.62 -1.45 3.30
CA ASN A 133 -9.39 -1.87 2.16
C ASN A 133 -8.72 -1.19 0.97
N PHE A 134 -7.98 -1.96 0.17
CA PHE A 134 -7.48 -1.54 -1.14
C PHE A 134 -8.60 -1.18 -2.13
N PHE A 135 -9.84 -1.03 -1.64
CA PHE A 135 -11.05 -0.68 -2.35
C PHE A 135 -11.68 0.63 -1.86
N ASP A 136 -11.04 1.39 -0.96
CA ASP A 136 -11.43 2.80 -0.78
C ASP A 136 -11.16 3.51 -2.11
N ARG A 137 -12.26 3.83 -2.81
CA ARG A 137 -12.34 4.15 -4.25
C ARG A 137 -11.48 5.33 -4.72
N TRP A 138 -10.78 6.00 -3.80
CA TRP A 138 -10.03 7.22 -4.04
C TRP A 138 -8.60 7.20 -3.50
N ASP A 139 -8.14 6.10 -2.88
CA ASP A 139 -6.74 5.96 -2.46
C ASP A 139 -5.89 5.34 -3.59
N TRP A 140 -5.12 6.19 -4.27
CA TRP A 140 -4.30 5.77 -5.40
C TRP A 140 -2.97 5.22 -4.91
N HIS A 141 -2.76 3.93 -5.12
CA HIS A 141 -1.49 3.30 -4.85
C HIS A 141 -0.71 3.01 -6.12
N TRP A 142 0.53 3.50 -6.18
CA TRP A 142 1.45 3.12 -7.23
C TRP A 142 1.77 1.62 -7.12
N ARG A 143 1.49 0.89 -8.20
CA ARG A 143 1.91 -0.49 -8.41
C ARG A 143 2.86 -0.47 -9.59
N ASN A 144 4.14 -0.69 -9.34
CA ASN A 144 5.13 -0.90 -10.38
C ASN A 144 5.34 -2.41 -10.53
N PRO A 145 4.63 -3.06 -11.46
CA PRO A 145 4.69 -4.49 -11.58
C PRO A 145 6.06 -4.93 -12.11
N LEU A 146 6.98 -5.25 -11.20
CA LEU A 146 8.05 -6.20 -11.48
C LEU A 146 7.34 -7.52 -11.85
N PRO A 147 7.44 -7.99 -13.11
CA PRO A 147 8.74 -8.17 -13.76
C PRO A 147 8.97 -7.43 -15.09
N GLN A 148 8.24 -6.38 -15.45
CA GLN A 148 8.43 -5.76 -16.78
C GLN A 148 8.51 -4.23 -16.73
N GLY A 149 9.56 -3.67 -17.35
CA GLY A 149 9.83 -2.22 -17.42
C GLY A 149 9.38 -1.56 -18.72
N ASN A 150 8.49 -2.19 -19.51
CA ASN A 150 7.93 -1.55 -20.72
C ASN A 150 6.77 -0.63 -20.35
N SER A 151 6.58 0.42 -21.16
CA SER A 151 5.42 1.30 -21.10
C SER A 151 4.13 0.49 -21.32
N LEU A 152 3.11 0.75 -20.51
CA LEU A 152 1.76 0.21 -20.69
C LEU A 152 0.84 1.32 -21.21
N PHE A 153 -0.05 0.97 -22.15
CA PHE A 153 -0.90 1.95 -22.85
C PHE A 153 -2.39 1.71 -22.67
N GLY A 154 -2.78 0.46 -22.40
CA GLY A 154 -4.17 0.07 -22.24
C GLY A 154 -4.35 -0.89 -21.08
N ILE A 155 -5.50 -0.82 -20.43
CA ILE A 155 -5.95 -1.77 -19.41
C ILE A 155 -7.45 -1.99 -19.56
N THR A 156 -7.89 -3.23 -19.33
CA THR A 156 -9.31 -3.57 -19.22
C THR A 156 -9.52 -4.51 -18.04
N TYR A 157 -10.76 -4.61 -17.57
CA TYR A 157 -11.20 -5.64 -16.64
C TYR A 157 -12.27 -6.51 -17.31
N GLY A 158 -12.18 -7.81 -17.11
CA GLY A 158 -13.09 -8.81 -17.67
C GLY A 158 -12.78 -10.18 -17.10
N ASP A 159 -13.75 -11.10 -17.10
CA ASP A 159 -13.55 -12.48 -16.63
C ASP A 159 -12.85 -12.62 -15.25
N GLY A 160 -13.06 -11.67 -14.35
CA GLY A 160 -12.40 -11.66 -13.03
C GLY A 160 -10.94 -11.20 -13.02
N ALA A 161 -10.39 -10.72 -14.14
CA ALA A 161 -9.00 -10.30 -14.27
C ALA A 161 -8.85 -8.88 -14.85
N PHE A 162 -7.89 -8.14 -14.31
CA PHE A 162 -7.28 -6.98 -14.94
C PHE A 162 -6.24 -7.45 -15.97
N VAL A 163 -6.27 -6.86 -17.15
CA VAL A 163 -5.32 -7.15 -18.22
C VAL A 163 -4.79 -5.84 -18.78
N ALA A 164 -3.49 -5.63 -18.69
CA ALA A 164 -2.82 -4.45 -19.25
C ALA A 164 -1.88 -4.83 -20.40
N VAL A 165 -1.77 -3.95 -21.39
CA VAL A 165 -1.00 -4.16 -22.62
C VAL A 165 -0.04 -3.00 -22.88
N GLY A 166 1.08 -3.26 -23.56
CA GLY A 166 2.15 -2.29 -23.68
C GLY A 166 3.14 -2.47 -24.82
N ASP A 167 4.25 -1.73 -24.72
CA ASP A 167 5.36 -1.76 -25.68
C ASP A 167 5.95 -3.17 -25.80
N ARG A 168 6.53 -3.47 -26.97
CA ARG A 168 7.19 -4.76 -27.27
C ARG A 168 6.29 -5.99 -27.04
N GLY A 169 4.99 -5.83 -27.23
CA GLY A 169 4.01 -6.90 -27.03
C GLY A 169 3.78 -7.27 -25.56
N ALA A 170 4.08 -6.37 -24.63
CA ALA A 170 3.85 -6.62 -23.21
C ALA A 170 2.36 -6.90 -22.93
N ILE A 171 2.10 -7.97 -22.17
CA ILE A 171 0.81 -8.26 -21.57
C ILE A 171 1.07 -8.67 -20.13
N ILE A 172 0.34 -8.04 -19.20
CA ILE A 172 0.36 -8.41 -17.78
C ILE A 172 -1.06 -8.59 -17.26
N THR A 173 -1.25 -9.55 -16.37
CA THR A 173 -2.56 -9.88 -15.78
C THR A 173 -2.52 -9.87 -14.27
N SER A 174 -3.66 -9.56 -13.66
CA SER A 174 -3.84 -9.55 -12.21
C SER A 174 -5.29 -9.84 -11.86
N SER A 175 -5.55 -10.61 -10.81
CA SER A 175 -6.90 -10.83 -10.28
C SER A 175 -7.27 -9.83 -9.19
N ASP A 176 -6.29 -9.21 -8.53
CA ASP A 176 -6.45 -8.36 -7.35
C ASP A 176 -6.05 -6.89 -7.59
N GLY A 177 -5.50 -6.56 -8.76
CA GLY A 177 -4.96 -5.24 -9.10
C GLY A 177 -3.65 -4.89 -8.39
N ILE A 178 -3.11 -5.80 -7.57
CA ILE A 178 -1.93 -5.60 -6.74
C ILE A 178 -0.77 -6.46 -7.25
N THR A 179 -1.02 -7.75 -7.43
CA THR A 179 -0.05 -8.74 -7.86
C THR A 179 -0.23 -8.98 -9.35
N TRP A 180 0.83 -8.75 -10.12
CA TRP A 180 0.80 -8.80 -11.59
C TRP A 180 1.73 -9.88 -12.13
N THR A 181 1.23 -10.64 -13.09
CA THR A 181 1.98 -11.70 -13.77
C THR A 181 2.18 -11.32 -15.23
N ALA A 182 3.41 -11.43 -15.73
CA ALA A 182 3.68 -11.23 -17.15
C ALA A 182 3.28 -12.45 -17.98
N GLY A 183 2.54 -12.21 -19.06
CA GLY A 183 2.16 -13.21 -20.06
C GLY A 183 2.94 -13.05 -21.36
N SER A 184 2.79 -14.01 -22.27
CA SER A 184 3.32 -13.93 -23.63
C SER A 184 2.21 -13.60 -24.61
N SER A 185 2.39 -12.54 -25.39
CA SER A 185 1.47 -12.16 -26.47
C SER A 185 1.74 -12.88 -27.79
N GLY A 186 2.93 -13.48 -27.95
CA GLY A 186 3.39 -14.06 -29.21
C GLY A 186 3.79 -13.04 -30.28
N THR A 187 3.86 -11.74 -29.95
CA THR A 187 4.30 -10.68 -30.86
C THR A 187 5.27 -9.71 -30.18
N SER A 188 6.08 -9.02 -30.96
CA SER A 188 6.94 -7.92 -30.49
C SER A 188 6.38 -6.54 -30.87
N ASN A 189 5.27 -6.46 -31.60
CA ASN A 189 4.60 -5.19 -31.90
C ASN A 189 4.03 -4.59 -30.61
N GLY A 190 4.13 -3.27 -30.43
CA GLY A 190 3.52 -2.59 -29.30
C GLY A 190 2.00 -2.75 -29.34
N LEU A 191 1.40 -3.07 -28.19
CA LEU A 191 -0.04 -3.16 -28.01
C LEU A 191 -0.52 -1.86 -27.36
N ARG A 192 -1.47 -1.18 -27.98
CA ARG A 192 -1.87 0.20 -27.62
C ARG A 192 -3.23 0.24 -26.93
N GLY A 193 -4.18 -0.58 -27.38
CA GLY A 193 -5.54 -0.63 -26.86
C GLY A 193 -5.94 -2.05 -26.50
N ILE A 194 -6.79 -2.18 -25.48
CA ILE A 194 -7.41 -3.45 -25.09
C ILE A 194 -8.84 -3.21 -24.60
N THR A 195 -9.76 -4.10 -24.93
CA THR A 195 -11.13 -4.12 -24.40
C THR A 195 -11.52 -5.55 -24.03
N TYR A 196 -12.52 -5.68 -23.16
CA TYR A 196 -13.22 -6.94 -22.93
C TYR A 196 -14.68 -6.82 -23.38
N GLY A 197 -15.18 -7.83 -24.09
CA GLY A 197 -16.56 -7.87 -24.56
C GLY A 197 -16.91 -9.27 -25.03
N LYS A 198 -18.19 -9.67 -24.95
CA LYS A 198 -18.65 -10.98 -25.43
C LYS A 198 -17.84 -12.18 -24.87
N GLY A 199 -17.32 -12.07 -23.64
CA GLY A 199 -16.49 -13.12 -23.04
C GLY A 199 -15.07 -13.21 -23.62
N THR A 200 -14.55 -12.18 -24.26
CA THR A 200 -13.24 -12.19 -24.93
C THR A 200 -12.51 -10.87 -24.74
N PHE A 201 -11.23 -10.96 -24.36
CA PHE A 201 -10.28 -9.87 -24.43
C PHE A 201 -9.81 -9.68 -25.86
N VAL A 202 -9.75 -8.43 -26.30
CA VAL A 202 -9.26 -8.05 -27.63
C VAL A 202 -8.24 -6.93 -27.47
N ALA A 203 -7.00 -7.19 -27.86
CA ALA A 203 -5.91 -6.23 -27.85
C ALA A 203 -5.53 -5.83 -29.28
N VAL A 204 -5.25 -4.56 -29.51
CA VAL A 204 -4.84 -3.99 -30.80
C VAL A 204 -3.59 -3.14 -30.66
N GLY A 205 -2.83 -2.96 -31.74
CA GLY A 205 -1.60 -2.18 -31.68
C GLY A 205 -0.91 -1.92 -33.00
N ASP A 206 0.41 -1.79 -32.92
CA ASP A 206 1.28 -1.39 -34.03
C ASP A 206 1.20 -2.37 -35.20
N ARG A 207 1.34 -1.84 -36.41
CA ARG A 207 1.33 -2.62 -37.66
C ARG A 207 0.09 -3.52 -37.81
N GLY A 208 -1.07 -3.05 -37.35
CA GLY A 208 -2.32 -3.79 -37.37
C GLY A 208 -2.34 -5.02 -36.46
N ALA A 209 -1.48 -5.09 -35.43
CA ALA A 209 -1.52 -6.17 -34.45
C ALA A 209 -2.92 -6.30 -33.86
N THR A 210 -3.46 -7.51 -33.82
CA THR A 210 -4.77 -7.81 -33.23
C THR A 210 -4.70 -9.18 -32.58
N LEU A 211 -4.96 -9.25 -31.28
CA LEU A 211 -4.89 -10.47 -30.48
C LEU A 211 -6.20 -10.67 -29.74
N THR A 212 -6.61 -11.93 -29.59
CA THR A 212 -7.77 -12.31 -28.78
C THR A 212 -7.40 -13.33 -27.72
N SER A 213 -8.06 -13.24 -26.57
CA SER A 213 -7.91 -14.21 -25.48
C SER A 213 -9.23 -14.38 -24.74
N ALA A 214 -9.56 -15.59 -24.30
CA ALA A 214 -10.72 -15.82 -23.42
C ALA A 214 -10.38 -15.57 -21.95
N ASP A 215 -9.14 -15.89 -21.54
CA ASP A 215 -8.67 -15.96 -20.15
C ASP A 215 -7.68 -14.82 -19.78
N GLY A 216 -7.31 -13.97 -20.74
CA GLY A 216 -6.31 -12.92 -20.57
C GLY A 216 -4.86 -13.42 -20.53
N ILE A 217 -4.64 -14.74 -20.57
CA ILE A 217 -3.33 -15.38 -20.40
C ILE A 217 -2.85 -15.96 -21.73
N THR A 218 -3.72 -16.69 -22.43
CA THR A 218 -3.40 -17.35 -23.70
C THR A 218 -3.92 -16.50 -24.85
N TRP A 219 -3.02 -16.05 -25.72
CA TRP A 219 -3.34 -15.11 -26.80
C TRP A 219 -3.22 -15.74 -28.18
N THR A 220 -4.20 -15.44 -29.04
CA THR A 220 -4.22 -15.86 -30.44
C THR A 220 -4.19 -14.63 -31.34
N ALA A 221 -3.22 -14.58 -32.27
CA ALA A 221 -3.16 -13.52 -33.26
C ALA A 221 -4.29 -13.65 -34.31
N ARG A 222 -4.86 -12.52 -34.70
CA ARG A 222 -5.91 -12.40 -35.72
C ARG A 222 -5.46 -11.46 -36.83
N ALA A 223 -5.82 -11.79 -38.07
CA ALA A 223 -5.58 -10.91 -39.19
C ALA A 223 -6.56 -9.72 -39.13
N SER A 224 -6.02 -8.50 -39.05
CA SER A 224 -6.80 -7.26 -39.00
C SER A 224 -7.19 -6.74 -40.38
N GLY A 225 -6.44 -7.13 -41.43
CA GLY A 225 -6.62 -6.62 -42.79
C GLY A 225 -6.00 -5.24 -43.02
N THR A 226 -5.21 -4.71 -42.08
CA THR A 226 -4.49 -3.45 -42.23
C THR A 226 -3.06 -3.56 -41.68
N LEU A 227 -2.19 -2.64 -42.09
CA LEU A 227 -0.86 -2.43 -41.50
C LEU A 227 -0.78 -1.11 -40.72
N ASN A 228 -1.86 -0.33 -40.66
CA ASN A 228 -1.91 0.91 -39.89
C ASN A 228 -1.84 0.60 -38.39
N TRP A 229 -1.29 1.53 -37.63
CA TRP A 229 -1.25 1.38 -36.18
C TRP A 229 -2.64 1.58 -35.60
N LEU A 230 -3.07 0.71 -34.68
CA LEU A 230 -4.36 0.80 -34.00
C LEU A 230 -4.12 1.30 -32.57
N TYR A 231 -4.81 2.36 -32.18
CA TYR A 231 -4.58 3.06 -30.90
C TYR A 231 -5.70 2.81 -29.89
N GLY A 232 -6.95 2.82 -30.35
CA GLY A 232 -8.12 2.65 -29.50
C GLY A 232 -8.96 1.45 -29.92
N ILE A 233 -9.63 0.82 -28.95
CA ILE A 233 -10.63 -0.22 -29.20
C ILE A 233 -11.73 -0.15 -28.15
N THR A 234 -12.97 -0.40 -28.56
CA THR A 234 -14.11 -0.53 -27.65
C THR A 234 -15.01 -1.67 -28.09
N TYR A 235 -15.91 -2.10 -27.19
CA TYR A 235 -16.98 -3.04 -27.49
C TYR A 235 -18.32 -2.42 -27.11
N GLY A 236 -19.28 -2.46 -28.04
CA GLY A 236 -20.62 -1.93 -27.84
C GLY A 236 -21.59 -2.53 -28.86
N ASN A 237 -22.87 -2.61 -28.53
CA ASN A 237 -23.89 -3.13 -29.45
C ASN A 237 -23.53 -4.45 -30.17
N GLY A 238 -22.89 -5.39 -29.46
CA GLY A 238 -22.48 -6.67 -30.06
C GLY A 238 -21.23 -6.61 -30.96
N THR A 239 -20.59 -5.45 -31.11
CA THR A 239 -19.51 -5.20 -32.09
C THR A 239 -18.27 -4.61 -31.43
N PHE A 240 -17.11 -5.16 -31.76
CA PHE A 240 -15.81 -4.56 -31.48
C PHE A 240 -15.47 -3.53 -32.56
N VAL A 241 -14.99 -2.37 -32.13
CA VAL A 241 -14.55 -1.31 -33.04
C VAL A 241 -13.17 -0.82 -32.63
N ALA A 242 -12.20 -0.94 -33.52
CA ALA A 242 -10.84 -0.44 -33.33
C ALA A 242 -10.57 0.75 -34.26
N VAL A 243 -9.79 1.72 -33.78
CA VAL A 243 -9.45 2.96 -34.50
C VAL A 243 -7.96 3.21 -34.50
N GLY A 244 -7.46 3.92 -35.52
CA GLY A 244 -6.02 4.06 -35.69
C GLY A 244 -5.53 5.12 -36.67
N GLU A 245 -4.26 4.98 -37.02
CA GLU A 245 -3.50 5.78 -37.96
C GLU A 245 -4.20 5.88 -39.33
N GLY A 246 -4.12 7.07 -39.93
CA GLY A 246 -4.66 7.32 -41.28
C GLY A 246 -6.18 7.19 -41.37
N GLY A 247 -6.91 7.45 -40.28
CA GLY A 247 -8.36 7.32 -40.22
C GLY A 247 -8.85 5.87 -40.21
N ALA A 248 -8.01 4.91 -39.83
CA ALA A 248 -8.38 3.50 -39.80
C ALA A 248 -9.56 3.25 -38.84
N ILE A 249 -10.59 2.55 -39.32
CA ILE A 249 -11.67 1.97 -38.50
C ILE A 249 -11.82 0.51 -38.89
N LEU A 250 -11.80 -0.38 -37.91
CA LEU A 250 -12.02 -1.81 -38.08
C LEU A 250 -13.17 -2.27 -37.20
N THR A 251 -14.05 -3.11 -37.74
CA THR A 251 -15.19 -3.68 -37.00
C THR A 251 -15.18 -5.20 -37.01
N SER A 252 -15.58 -5.81 -35.90
CA SER A 252 -15.78 -7.26 -35.79
C SER A 252 -16.95 -7.60 -34.87
N VAL A 253 -17.81 -8.54 -35.28
CA VAL A 253 -18.92 -9.05 -34.44
C VAL A 253 -18.58 -10.36 -33.73
N ASP A 254 -17.48 -11.00 -34.12
CA ASP A 254 -17.06 -12.32 -33.66
C ASP A 254 -15.66 -12.32 -33.03
N SER A 255 -14.97 -11.17 -32.98
CA SER A 255 -13.58 -10.96 -32.55
C SER A 255 -12.51 -11.68 -33.39
N MET A 256 -12.90 -12.41 -34.43
CA MET A 256 -12.00 -13.25 -35.23
C MET A 256 -11.82 -12.66 -36.63
N THR A 257 -12.90 -12.20 -37.25
CA THR A 257 -12.92 -11.63 -38.58
C THR A 257 -13.09 -10.11 -38.48
N TRP A 258 -12.24 -9.37 -39.17
CA TRP A 258 -12.20 -7.91 -39.13
C TRP A 258 -12.48 -7.32 -40.50
N SER A 259 -13.33 -6.28 -40.52
CA SER A 259 -13.66 -5.53 -41.72
C SER A 259 -13.19 -4.08 -41.57
N VAL A 260 -12.41 -3.59 -42.53
CA VAL A 260 -12.03 -2.17 -42.63
C VAL A 260 -13.25 -1.34 -43.04
N ARG A 261 -13.44 -0.19 -42.39
CA ARG A 261 -14.51 0.78 -42.65
C ARG A 261 -13.90 2.12 -43.04
N SER A 262 -14.62 2.86 -43.88
CA SER A 262 -14.27 4.26 -44.16
C SER A 262 -14.69 5.12 -42.98
N SER A 263 -13.78 5.97 -42.51
CA SER A 263 -14.04 6.99 -41.49
C SER A 263 -14.45 8.34 -42.07
N GLY A 264 -14.25 8.56 -43.37
CA GLY A 264 -14.40 9.87 -44.00
C GLY A 264 -13.27 10.87 -43.70
N THR A 265 -12.22 10.46 -42.98
CA THR A 265 -11.03 11.26 -42.70
C THR A 265 -9.74 10.46 -42.93
N SER A 266 -8.62 11.15 -43.10
CA SER A 266 -7.28 10.57 -43.10
C SER A 266 -6.48 10.94 -41.83
N THR A 267 -7.07 11.69 -40.90
CA THR A 267 -6.45 12.05 -39.62
C THR A 267 -6.35 10.83 -38.70
N TRP A 268 -5.37 10.82 -37.81
CA TRP A 268 -5.19 9.70 -36.88
C TRP A 268 -6.30 9.69 -35.84
N LEU A 269 -6.93 8.54 -35.64
CA LEU A 269 -7.95 8.35 -34.60
C LEU A 269 -7.32 7.63 -33.40
N THR A 270 -7.37 8.27 -32.23
CA THR A 270 -6.63 7.85 -31.04
C THR A 270 -7.54 7.34 -29.92
N GLY A 271 -8.80 7.78 -29.89
CA GLY A 271 -9.78 7.38 -28.89
C GLY A 271 -11.09 6.94 -29.52
N ILE A 272 -11.78 6.00 -28.87
CA ILE A 272 -13.12 5.57 -29.26
C ILE A 272 -13.92 5.17 -28.04
N THR A 273 -15.22 5.47 -28.06
CA THR A 273 -16.19 4.99 -27.06
C THR A 273 -17.50 4.59 -27.72
N TYR A 274 -18.33 3.86 -26.98
CA TYR A 274 -19.70 3.55 -27.35
C TYR A 274 -20.65 4.04 -26.25
N GLY A 275 -21.67 4.80 -26.65
CA GLY A 275 -22.69 5.31 -25.74
C GLY A 275 -23.91 5.78 -26.51
N ASN A 276 -25.09 5.75 -25.89
CA ASN A 276 -26.34 6.20 -26.50
C ASN A 276 -26.64 5.55 -27.88
N GLY A 277 -26.28 4.28 -28.08
CA GLY A 277 -26.50 3.60 -29.37
C GLY A 277 -25.48 3.94 -30.46
N THR A 278 -24.45 4.73 -30.16
CA THR A 278 -23.53 5.29 -31.16
C THR A 278 -22.08 5.07 -30.76
N PHE A 279 -21.24 4.70 -31.73
CA PHE A 279 -19.79 4.74 -31.60
C PHE A 279 -19.31 6.13 -31.98
N VAL A 280 -18.43 6.71 -31.17
CA VAL A 280 -17.81 8.01 -31.44
C VAL A 280 -16.30 7.85 -31.31
N ALA A 281 -15.58 8.20 -32.36
CA ALA A 281 -14.12 8.22 -32.39
C ALA A 281 -13.61 9.66 -32.40
N VAL A 282 -12.44 9.85 -31.79
CA VAL A 282 -11.74 11.14 -31.74
C VAL A 282 -10.29 10.98 -32.17
N GLY A 283 -9.70 12.06 -32.65
CA GLY A 283 -8.36 12.01 -33.21
C GLY A 283 -7.65 13.34 -33.29
N ASP A 284 -6.53 13.31 -34.00
CA ASP A 284 -5.71 14.49 -34.28
C ASP A 284 -6.50 15.56 -35.03
N GLU A 285 -6.01 16.80 -34.97
CA GLU A 285 -6.60 17.96 -35.64
C GLU A 285 -8.07 18.24 -35.24
N GLY A 286 -8.50 17.73 -34.09
CA GLY A 286 -9.86 17.91 -33.57
C GLY A 286 -10.90 17.03 -34.29
N ALA A 287 -10.46 15.96 -34.95
CA ALA A 287 -11.36 15.03 -35.64
C ALA A 287 -12.32 14.35 -34.65
N ILE A 288 -13.61 14.30 -35.03
CA ILE A 288 -14.68 13.55 -34.38
C ILE A 288 -15.44 12.82 -35.48
N VAL A 289 -15.55 11.49 -35.38
CA VAL A 289 -16.15 10.58 -36.37
C VAL A 289 -17.19 9.69 -35.73
#